data_AF-A0A655W2Y2-F1
#
_entry.id   AF-A0A655W2Y2-F1
#
_cell.length_a   1.000
_cell.length_b   1.000
_cell.length_c   1.000
_cell.angle_alpha   90.00
_cell.angle_beta   90.00
_cell.angle_gamma   90.00
#
_symmetry.space_group_name_H-M   'P 1'
#
loop_
_entity.id
_entity.type
_entity.pdbx_description
1 polymer ?
#
loop_
_entity_poly.entity_id
_entity_poly.type
_entity_poly.pdbx_seq_one_letter_code
_entity_poly.pdbx_strand_id
1 'polypeptide(L)'
;MSDYDLLLLGISTWDFGEIQEDWSAVWDHIGGVSLKNKYVALFGLGDQEGYGEWYLDAMGLLHDQIKKSGANLLGYWPNQGYHFEASKALTEDGSHFVGLALDEDSQYDLSDERIATWVEQVLTEYHDAI
;
A
#
# COMPACT_ATOMS: atom_id res chain seq x y z
N MET A 1 16.28 -4.99 2.15
CA MET A 1 15.57 -4.62 0.90
C MET A 1 16.37 -4.99 -0.35
N SER A 2 17.65 -4.65 -0.41
CA SER A 2 18.46 -4.85 -1.63
C SER A 2 18.68 -6.29 -2.08
N ASP A 3 18.52 -7.28 -1.19
CA ASP A 3 18.77 -8.69 -1.50
C ASP A 3 17.57 -9.42 -2.10
N TYR A 4 16.42 -8.76 -2.23
CA TYR A 4 15.18 -9.35 -2.75
C TYR A 4 14.77 -8.69 -4.07
N ASP A 5 14.30 -9.49 -5.02
CA ASP A 5 13.77 -9.00 -6.30
C ASP A 5 12.31 -8.56 -6.19
N LEU A 6 11.55 -9.20 -5.30
CA LEU A 6 10.17 -8.88 -4.96
C LEU A 6 10.05 -8.54 -3.47
N LEU A 7 9.42 -7.42 -3.16
CA LEU A 7 9.18 -6.91 -1.80
C LEU A 7 7.67 -6.67 -1.61
N LEU A 8 7.10 -7.17 -0.52
CA LEU A 8 5.75 -6.85 -0.08
C LEU A 8 5.86 -6.01 1.19
N LEU A 9 5.42 -4.76 1.16
CA LEU A 9 5.59 -3.81 2.26
C LEU A 9 4.22 -3.41 2.84
N GLY A 10 4.07 -3.59 4.15
CA GLY A 10 2.84 -3.29 4.88
C GLY A 10 2.98 -2.05 5.76
N ILE A 11 1.99 -1.16 5.74
CA ILE A 11 1.96 0.02 6.62
C ILE A 11 0.55 0.37 7.09
N SER A 12 0.37 0.64 8.38
CA SER A 12 -0.89 1.17 8.92
C SER A 12 -0.88 2.70 8.95
N THR A 13 -2.03 3.33 8.74
CA THR A 13 -2.22 4.77 8.97
C THR A 13 -2.56 5.04 10.44
N TRP A 14 -1.86 6.00 11.05
CA TRP A 14 -2.06 6.40 12.45
C TRP A 14 -2.52 7.86 12.53
N ASP A 15 -3.09 8.24 13.68
CA ASP A 15 -3.57 9.59 13.96
C ASP A 15 -4.38 10.18 12.79
N PHE A 16 -3.98 11.33 12.25
CA PHE A 16 -4.68 12.02 11.16
C PHE A 16 -3.92 11.88 9.83
N GLY A 17 -3.72 10.64 9.40
CA GLY A 17 -3.04 10.32 8.13
C GLY A 17 -1.52 10.18 8.25
N GLU A 18 -1.03 9.90 9.45
CA GLU A 18 0.39 9.82 9.76
C GLU A 18 0.97 8.40 9.56
N ILE A 19 2.28 8.37 9.38
CA ILE A 19 3.09 7.16 9.22
C ILE A 19 3.25 6.51 10.59
N GLN A 20 3.06 5.20 10.66
CA GLN A 20 3.31 4.41 11.86
C GLN A 20 4.75 4.56 12.38
N GLU A 21 4.94 4.54 13.70
CA GLU A 21 6.21 4.91 14.37
C GLU A 21 7.44 4.13 13.88
N ASP A 22 7.34 2.82 13.67
CA ASP A 22 8.47 2.01 13.20
C ASP A 22 8.89 2.38 11.77
N TRP A 23 7.92 2.67 10.90
CA TRP A 23 8.20 3.20 9.56
C TRP A 23 8.83 4.59 9.61
N SER A 24 8.36 5.45 10.51
CA SER A 24 8.92 6.79 10.72
C SER A 24 10.40 6.73 11.11
N ALA A 25 10.77 5.79 12.00
CA ALA A 25 12.14 5.60 12.46
C ALA A 25 13.13 5.21 11.34
N VAL A 26 12.64 4.68 10.21
CA VAL A 26 13.46 4.27 9.06
C VAL A 26 13.14 5.05 7.77
N TRP A 27 12.31 6.09 7.84
CA TRP A 27 11.75 6.76 6.66
C TRP A 27 12.80 7.34 5.71
N ASP A 28 13.79 8.03 6.29
CA ASP A 28 14.90 8.63 5.53
C ASP A 28 15.80 7.57 4.87
N HIS A 29 15.88 6.37 5.45
CA HIS A 29 16.64 5.28 4.86
C HIS A 29 15.95 4.70 3.63
N ILE A 30 14.61 4.66 3.59
CA ILE A 30 13.85 4.13 2.45
C ILE A 30 14.15 4.95 1.20
N GLY A 31 14.12 6.28 1.30
CA GLY A 31 14.42 7.17 0.17
C GLY A 31 15.88 7.11 -0.29
N GLY A 32 16.78 6.58 0.55
CA GLY A 32 18.20 6.43 0.25
C GLY A 32 18.56 5.09 -0.44
N VAL A 33 17.63 4.13 -0.51
CA VAL A 33 17.90 2.81 -1.10
C VAL A 33 17.43 2.79 -2.54
N SER A 34 18.34 2.48 -3.47
CA SER A 34 17.96 2.24 -4.86
C SER A 34 17.19 0.93 -4.97
N LEU A 35 15.94 1.01 -5.46
CA LEU A 35 15.09 -0.15 -5.74
C LEU A 35 14.94 -0.38 -7.25
N LYS A 36 15.89 0.12 -8.04
CA LYS A 36 15.91 -0.07 -9.49
C LYS A 36 15.90 -1.56 -9.84
N ASN A 37 15.06 -1.94 -10.81
CA ASN A 37 14.83 -3.32 -11.26
C ASN A 37 14.22 -4.25 -10.19
N LYS A 38 13.74 -3.70 -9.07
CA LYS A 38 12.99 -4.46 -8.06
C LYS A 38 11.51 -4.22 -8.22
N TYR A 39 10.73 -5.19 -7.76
CA TYR A 39 9.29 -5.15 -7.77
C TYR A 39 8.80 -4.96 -6.33
N VAL A 40 7.86 -4.04 -6.14
CA VAL A 40 7.29 -3.73 -4.83
C VAL A 40 5.78 -3.74 -4.92
N ALA A 41 5.14 -4.48 -4.03
CA ALA A 41 3.71 -4.43 -3.80
C ALA A 41 3.43 -3.92 -2.39
N LEU A 42 2.37 -3.14 -2.22
CA LEU A 42 2.05 -2.48 -0.94
C LEU A 42 0.72 -3.01 -0.40
N PHE A 43 0.62 -3.07 0.93
CA PHE A 43 -0.67 -3.24 1.59
C PHE A 43 -0.76 -2.29 2.78
N GLY A 44 -1.96 -1.84 3.09
CA GLY A 44 -2.21 -0.90 4.17
C GLY A 44 -3.39 -1.27 5.02
N LEU A 45 -3.31 -0.90 6.30
CA LEU A 45 -4.42 -1.02 7.25
C LEU A 45 -4.88 0.38 7.66
N GLY A 46 -6.19 0.56 7.74
CA GLY A 46 -6.81 1.79 8.22
C GLY A 46 -8.25 1.55 8.65
N ASP A 47 -8.87 2.58 9.21
CA ASP A 47 -10.24 2.59 9.69
C ASP A 47 -11.04 3.60 8.86
N GLN A 48 -11.87 3.11 7.95
CA GLN A 48 -12.62 3.97 7.03
C GLN A 48 -13.77 4.72 7.71
N GLU A 49 -14.33 4.16 8.80
CA GLU A 49 -15.46 4.76 9.51
C GLU A 49 -15.00 5.82 10.52
N GLY A 50 -13.91 5.58 11.23
CA GLY A 50 -13.34 6.51 12.20
C GLY A 50 -12.46 7.60 11.58
N TYR A 51 -11.79 7.30 10.46
CA TYR A 51 -10.79 8.19 9.85
C TYR A 51 -10.99 8.34 8.34
N GLY A 52 -12.24 8.46 7.89
CA GLY A 52 -12.60 8.54 6.47
C GLY A 52 -11.93 9.68 5.68
N GLU A 53 -11.49 10.78 6.32
CA GLU A 53 -10.73 11.86 5.65
C GLU A 53 -9.25 11.49 5.38
N TRP A 54 -8.73 10.44 6.02
CA TRP A 54 -7.31 10.03 5.99
C TRP A 54 -7.13 8.55 5.71
N TYR A 55 -8.14 7.88 5.15
CA TYR A 55 -8.15 6.43 5.00
C TYR A 55 -6.91 5.96 4.21
N LEU A 56 -6.07 5.13 4.82
CA LEU A 56 -4.84 4.57 4.22
C LEU A 56 -3.79 5.60 3.76
N ASP A 57 -3.83 6.85 4.23
CA ASP A 57 -2.88 7.90 3.83
C ASP A 57 -1.40 7.49 3.92
N ALA A 58 -1.01 6.75 4.95
CA ALA A 58 0.36 6.28 5.13
C ALA A 58 0.83 5.35 4.00
N MET A 59 -0.06 4.53 3.44
CA MET A 59 0.25 3.70 2.27
C MET A 59 0.52 4.56 1.03
N GLY A 60 -0.25 5.64 0.84
CA GLY A 60 0.00 6.62 -0.22
C GLY A 60 1.36 7.29 -0.09
N LEU A 61 1.71 7.71 1.14
CA LEU A 61 3.03 8.29 1.43
C LEU A 61 4.18 7.30 1.15
N LEU A 62 4.00 6.02 1.53
CA LEU A 62 4.99 4.98 1.28
C LEU A 62 5.15 4.71 -0.22
N HIS A 63 4.04 4.67 -0.97
CA HIS A 63 4.06 4.52 -2.41
C HIS A 63 4.88 5.61 -3.09
N ASP A 64 4.64 6.87 -2.76
CA ASP A 64 5.40 8.00 -3.31
C ASP A 64 6.90 7.89 -3.00
N GLN A 65 7.26 7.43 -1.79
CA GLN A 65 8.65 7.26 -1.39
C GLN A 65 9.34 6.12 -2.16
N ILE A 66 8.64 4.99 -2.34
CA ILE A 66 9.14 3.84 -3.09
C ILE A 66 9.24 4.17 -4.59
N LYS A 67 8.27 4.90 -5.15
CA LYS A 67 8.28 5.33 -6.55
C LYS A 67 9.51 6.18 -6.89
N LYS A 68 9.91 7.09 -5.99
CA LYS A 68 11.15 7.89 -6.14
C LYS A 68 12.42 7.03 -6.16
N SER A 69 12.37 5.84 -5.56
CA SER A 69 13.49 4.90 -5.48
C SER A 69 13.68 4.05 -6.75
N GLY A 70 12.77 4.19 -7.74
CA GLY A 70 12.85 3.55 -9.05
C GLY A 70 12.36 2.10 -9.10
N ALA A 71 11.55 1.69 -8.12
CA ALA A 71 10.90 0.39 -8.10
C ALA A 71 9.81 0.27 -9.16
N ASN A 72 9.60 -0.94 -9.65
CA ASN A 72 8.39 -1.32 -10.39
C ASN A 72 7.29 -1.64 -9.39
N LEU A 73 6.17 -0.92 -9.44
CA LEU A 73 5.08 -1.05 -8.48
C LEU A 73 4.02 -2.01 -9.01
N LEU A 74 3.61 -2.96 -8.17
CA LEU A 74 2.64 -4.01 -8.45
C LEU A 74 1.47 -3.96 -7.46
N GLY A 75 0.38 -4.66 -7.78
CA GLY A 75 -0.71 -4.94 -6.84
C GLY A 75 -1.60 -3.74 -6.54
N TYR A 76 -1.88 -2.90 -7.54
CA TYR A 76 -2.90 -1.85 -7.41
C TYR A 76 -4.26 -2.50 -7.15
N TRP A 77 -5.00 -1.98 -6.17
CA TRP A 77 -6.23 -2.63 -5.70
C TRP A 77 -7.47 -1.81 -6.06
N PRO A 78 -8.57 -2.41 -6.56
CA PRO A 78 -9.74 -1.65 -6.94
C PRO A 78 -10.37 -0.88 -5.77
N ASN A 79 -10.71 0.40 -5.99
CA ASN A 79 -11.38 1.24 -5.00
C ASN A 79 -12.91 1.04 -5.03
N GLN A 80 -13.36 -0.20 -4.82
CA GLN A 80 -14.78 -0.56 -4.74
C GLN A 80 -15.05 -1.38 -3.48
N GLY A 81 -16.21 -1.13 -2.86
CA GLY A 81 -16.58 -1.78 -1.60
C GLY A 81 -15.99 -1.11 -0.36
N TYR A 82 -15.55 0.14 -0.46
CA TYR A 82 -15.08 0.99 0.65
C TYR A 82 -15.92 2.26 0.72
N HIS A 83 -16.03 2.85 1.91
CA HIS A 83 -16.73 4.10 2.17
C HIS A 83 -15.84 5.03 3.02
N PHE A 84 -15.34 6.09 2.41
CA PHE A 84 -14.46 7.08 3.02
C PHE A 84 -14.61 8.42 2.28
N GLU A 85 -14.08 9.50 2.85
CA GLU A 85 -14.17 10.85 2.29
C GLU A 85 -12.97 11.20 1.40
N ALA A 86 -11.76 10.85 1.85
CA ALA A 86 -10.52 11.07 1.13
C ALA A 86 -9.44 10.04 1.48
N SER A 87 -8.50 9.86 0.55
CA SER A 87 -7.34 9.00 0.74
C SER A 87 -6.21 9.43 -0.18
N LYS A 88 -5.00 9.62 0.37
CA LYS A 88 -3.77 9.82 -0.40
C LYS A 88 -3.28 8.53 -1.07
N ALA A 89 -3.85 7.38 -0.72
CA ALA A 89 -3.49 6.10 -1.31
C ALA A 89 -4.23 5.81 -2.61
N LEU A 90 -5.02 6.74 -3.15
CA LEU A 90 -5.67 6.58 -4.45
C LEU A 90 -4.75 6.94 -5.61
N THR A 91 -4.94 6.26 -6.73
CA THR A 91 -4.40 6.66 -8.04
C THR A 91 -4.96 8.02 -8.45
N GLU A 92 -4.29 8.71 -9.38
CA GLU A 92 -4.70 10.05 -9.85
C GLU A 92 -6.14 10.09 -10.39
N ASP A 93 -6.63 8.98 -10.95
CA ASP A 93 -8.00 8.82 -11.46
C ASP A 93 -9.00 8.31 -10.40
N GLY A 94 -8.54 8.01 -9.19
CA GLY A 94 -9.33 7.51 -8.06
C GLY A 94 -9.87 6.08 -8.23
N SER A 95 -9.51 5.38 -9.31
CA SER A 95 -10.11 4.07 -9.63
C SER A 95 -9.53 2.93 -8.79
N HIS A 96 -8.29 3.08 -8.33
CA HIS A 96 -7.56 2.09 -7.53
C HIS A 96 -6.87 2.73 -6.33
N PHE A 97 -6.67 1.93 -5.30
CA PHE A 97 -5.62 2.16 -4.33
C PHE A 97 -4.26 1.74 -4.90
N VAL A 98 -3.20 2.38 -4.41
CA VAL A 98 -1.81 2.10 -4.78
C VAL A 98 -1.24 0.79 -4.20
N GLY A 99 -2.07 0.03 -3.50
CA GLY A 99 -1.78 -1.24 -2.83
C GLY A 99 -3.06 -1.83 -2.23
N LEU A 100 -2.97 -3.02 -1.64
CA LEU A 100 -4.11 -3.66 -0.98
C LEU A 100 -4.62 -2.80 0.19
N ALA A 101 -5.90 -2.47 0.14
CA ALA A 101 -6.61 -1.81 1.23
C ALA A 101 -7.22 -2.85 2.18
N LEU A 102 -6.86 -2.79 3.46
CA LEU A 102 -7.46 -3.62 4.52
C LEU A 102 -8.01 -2.72 5.63
N ASP A 103 -9.05 -3.22 6.27
CA ASP A 103 -9.74 -2.54 7.36
C ASP A 103 -10.25 -3.60 8.34
N GLU A 104 -9.51 -3.79 9.43
CA GLU A 104 -9.83 -4.76 10.48
C GLU A 104 -10.85 -4.21 11.50
N ASP A 105 -11.17 -2.92 11.44
CA ASP A 105 -12.10 -2.27 12.36
C ASP A 105 -13.55 -2.36 11.84
N SER A 106 -13.74 -2.13 10.53
CA SER A 106 -15.06 -2.07 9.89
C SER A 106 -15.32 -3.19 8.88
N GLN A 107 -14.29 -3.85 8.33
CA GLN A 107 -14.43 -4.84 7.24
C GLN A 107 -13.56 -6.09 7.42
N TYR A 108 -13.28 -6.49 8.66
CA TYR A 108 -12.43 -7.64 8.99
C TYR A 108 -12.84 -8.95 8.33
N ASP A 109 -14.14 -9.13 8.03
CA ASP A 109 -14.69 -10.32 7.39
C ASP A 109 -14.30 -10.44 5.90
N LEU A 110 -13.85 -9.35 5.29
CA LEU A 110 -13.39 -9.32 3.90
C LEU A 110 -11.88 -9.55 3.75
N SER A 111 -11.11 -9.49 4.84
CA SER A 111 -9.64 -9.48 4.78
C SER A 111 -9.05 -10.76 4.18
N ASP A 112 -9.53 -11.94 4.59
CA ASP A 112 -9.01 -13.21 4.08
C ASP A 112 -9.19 -13.33 2.55
N GLU A 113 -10.37 -12.95 2.03
CA GLU A 113 -10.66 -12.98 0.59
C GLU A 113 -9.83 -11.94 -0.18
N ARG A 114 -9.74 -10.72 0.36
CA ARG A 114 -8.96 -9.62 -0.23
C ARG A 114 -7.47 -9.98 -0.32
N ILE A 115 -6.89 -10.52 0.76
CA ILE A 115 -5.50 -10.96 0.80
C ILE A 115 -5.25 -12.08 -0.22
N ALA A 116 -6.10 -13.11 -0.26
CA ALA A 116 -5.93 -14.23 -1.19
C ALA A 116 -5.96 -13.75 -2.65
N THR A 117 -6.95 -12.92 -2.99
CA THR A 117 -7.12 -12.36 -4.34
C THR A 117 -5.94 -11.48 -4.72
N TRP A 118 -5.50 -10.61 -3.82
CA TRP A 118 -4.40 -9.69 -4.06
C TRP A 118 -3.05 -10.40 -4.20
N VAL A 119 -2.79 -11.44 -3.41
CA VAL A 119 -1.57 -12.25 -3.54
C VAL A 119 -1.53 -12.94 -4.90
N GLU A 120 -2.64 -13.50 -5.38
CA GLU A 120 -2.72 -14.09 -6.72
C GLU A 120 -2.45 -13.06 -7.82
N GLN A 121 -3.03 -11.86 -7.70
CA GLN A 121 -2.76 -10.74 -8.58
C GLN A 121 -1.27 -10.37 -8.62
N VAL A 122 -0.65 -10.13 -7.45
CA VAL A 122 0.77 -9.74 -7.35
C VAL A 122 1.69 -10.80 -7.96
N LEU A 123 1.42 -12.08 -7.71
CA LEU A 123 2.22 -13.17 -8.27
C LEU A 123 2.09 -13.25 -9.80
N THR A 124 0.88 -13.03 -10.33
CA THR A 124 0.64 -13.00 -11.78
C THR A 124 1.34 -11.83 -12.44
N GLU A 125 1.18 -10.62 -11.90
CA GLU A 125 1.84 -9.42 -12.42
C GLU A 125 3.37 -9.54 -12.35
N TYR A 126 3.90 -10.11 -11.26
CA TYR A 126 5.34 -10.36 -11.13
C TYR A 126 5.84 -11.37 -12.17
N HIS A 127 5.10 -12.45 -12.40
CA HIS A 127 5.43 -13.46 -13.42
C HIS A 127 5.44 -12.87 -14.83
N ASP A 128 4.47 -12.03 -15.16
CA ASP A 128 4.35 -11.41 -16.49
C ASP A 128 5.41 -10.33 -16.74
N ALA A 129 6.00 -9.78 -15.68
CA ALA A 129 6.97 -8.69 -15.76
C ALA A 129 8.45 -9.13 -15.80
N ILE A 130 8.74 -10.43 -15.63
CA ILE A 130 10.11 -11.00 -15.68
C ILE A 130 10.35 -11.77 -16.99
#